data_AF-A0A5C7Q108-F1
#
_entry.id   AF-A0A5C7Q108-F1
#
_cell.length_a   1.000
_cell.length_b   1.000
_cell.length_c   1.000
_cell.angle_alpha   90.00
_cell.angle_beta   90.00
_cell.angle_gamma   90.00
#
_symmetry.space_group_name_H-M   'P 1'
#
loop_
_entity.id
_entity.type
_entity.pdbx_description
1 polymer ?
#
loop_
_entity_poly.entity_id
_entity_poly.type
_entity_poly.pdbx_seq_one_letter_code
_entity_poly.pdbx_strand_id
1 'polypeptide(L)'
;MYSRQMKKGFLLSFASLVLLLSAAEASFFFWFPRVFPTNFAMWMTDEALHPLLQASKKNIFPSHYIALLGDSYAAGMGDWATEAMNKPMARYSSADLLHEATGMDVVSFGSAGAGSVRGIVTEPVTQLTYLRKYINAQLESPEWVLIYFYEGNDLYDNAAYFHYSFPKLFDIDKQFNEKTYQQYLKEFAIERDETIRIAVANDRLKHWPLLDQLNQLFRLLIGLPQRSIVEKDTTFDPPWIFGGASTKSPGVINKI
;
A
#
# COMPACT_ATOMS: atom_id res chain seq x y z
N MET A 1 14.25 -1.08 49.19
CA MET A 1 15.31 -1.92 48.59
C MET A 1 14.63 -3.04 47.80
N TYR A 2 14.36 -2.85 46.50
CA TYR A 2 13.68 -3.86 45.69
C TYR A 2 14.54 -5.14 45.62
N SER A 3 14.00 -6.28 46.04
CA SER A 3 14.75 -7.53 46.17
C SER A 3 15.30 -7.97 44.79
N ARG A 4 16.49 -8.58 44.79
CA ARG A 4 17.13 -9.13 43.58
C ARG A 4 16.23 -10.13 42.83
N GLN A 5 15.28 -10.75 43.54
CA GLN A 5 14.27 -11.63 42.95
C GLN A 5 13.19 -10.87 42.17
N MET A 6 12.70 -9.73 42.66
CA MET A 6 11.74 -8.91 41.91
C MET A 6 12.32 -8.40 40.59
N LYS A 7 13.61 -8.01 40.58
CA LYS A 7 14.30 -7.62 39.34
C LYS A 7 14.39 -8.76 38.32
N LYS A 8 14.66 -9.99 38.78
CA LYS A 8 14.70 -11.19 37.91
C LYS A 8 13.32 -11.53 37.35
N GLY A 9 12.27 -11.48 38.18
CA GLY A 9 10.89 -11.72 37.74
C GLY A 9 10.42 -10.70 36.70
N PHE A 10 10.73 -9.41 36.91
CA PHE A 10 10.44 -8.36 35.95
C PHE A 10 11.16 -8.59 34.61
N LEU A 11 12.47 -8.87 34.65
CA LEU A 11 13.26 -9.15 33.44
C LEU A 11 12.73 -10.34 32.66
N LEU A 12 12.35 -11.42 33.35
CA LEU A 12 11.79 -12.61 32.71
C LEU A 12 10.45 -12.31 32.04
N SER A 13 9.57 -11.59 32.72
CA SER A 13 8.26 -11.17 32.19
C SER A 13 8.43 -10.28 30.95
N PHE A 14 9.32 -9.28 31.04
CA PHE A 14 9.62 -8.39 29.92
C PHE A 14 10.20 -9.15 28.72
N ALA A 15 11.17 -10.04 28.95
CA ALA A 15 11.74 -10.87 27.88
C ALA A 15 10.69 -11.78 27.24
N SER A 16 9.80 -12.37 28.04
CA SER A 16 8.71 -13.22 27.55
C SER A 16 7.73 -12.43 26.68
N LEU A 17 7.40 -11.19 27.09
CA LEU A 17 6.54 -10.30 26.30
C LEU A 17 7.19 -9.94 24.96
N VAL A 18 8.48 -9.59 24.95
CA VAL A 18 9.21 -9.28 23.70
C VAL A 18 9.23 -10.49 22.77
N LEU A 19 9.48 -11.69 23.30
CA LEU A 19 9.47 -12.92 22.50
C LEU A 19 8.09 -13.22 21.92
N LEU A 20 7.03 -13.05 22.71
CA LEU A 20 5.66 -13.25 22.25
C LEU A 20 5.28 -12.26 21.15
N LEU A 21 5.59 -10.98 21.33
CA LEU A 21 5.36 -9.96 20.30
C LEU A 21 6.15 -10.24 19.02
N SER A 22 7.41 -10.65 19.15
CA SER A 22 8.25 -11.00 17.99
C SER A 22 7.70 -12.22 17.24
N ALA A 23 7.20 -13.23 17.96
CA ALA A 23 6.58 -14.41 17.34
C ALA A 23 5.24 -14.07 16.67
N ALA A 24 4.43 -13.20 17.28
CA ALA A 24 3.19 -12.71 16.69
C ALA A 24 3.47 -11.92 15.40
N GLU A 25 4.46 -11.02 15.42
CA GLU A 25 4.88 -10.24 14.26
C GLU A 25 5.40 -11.14 13.12
N ALA A 26 6.30 -12.08 13.43
CA ALA A 26 6.87 -12.98 12.43
C ALA A 26 5.82 -13.90 11.78
N SER A 27 4.71 -14.16 12.47
CA SER A 27 3.62 -15.02 11.98
C SER A 27 2.40 -14.23 11.46
N PHE A 28 2.47 -12.89 11.47
CA PHE A 28 1.38 -12.00 11.10
C PHE A 28 0.82 -12.33 9.71
N PHE A 29 1.67 -12.29 8.66
CA PHE A 29 1.23 -12.55 7.28
C PHE A 29 0.70 -13.97 7.05
N PHE A 30 1.00 -14.91 7.97
CA PHE A 30 0.46 -16.26 7.90
C PHE A 30 -0.94 -16.35 8.53
N TRP A 31 -1.09 -15.94 9.79
CA TRP A 31 -2.35 -16.14 10.51
C TRP A 31 -3.36 -15.04 10.29
N PHE A 32 -2.92 -13.79 10.15
CA PHE A 32 -3.79 -12.64 10.21
C PHE A 32 -4.85 -12.63 9.08
N PRO A 33 -4.50 -12.84 7.79
CA PRO A 33 -5.51 -12.93 6.72
C PRO A 33 -6.51 -14.10 6.87
N ARG A 34 -6.12 -15.15 7.61
CA ARG A 34 -6.92 -16.38 7.81
C ARG A 34 -7.91 -16.27 8.96
N VAL A 35 -7.65 -15.36 9.90
CA VAL A 35 -8.47 -15.15 11.10
C VAL A 35 -9.36 -13.93 10.96
N PHE A 36 -8.83 -12.85 10.38
CA PHE A 36 -9.53 -11.58 10.30
C PHE A 36 -10.13 -11.33 8.92
N PRO A 37 -11.27 -10.62 8.85
CA PRO A 37 -11.84 -10.14 7.60
C PRO A 37 -10.82 -9.39 6.72
N THR A 38 -10.89 -9.59 5.40
CA THR A 38 -9.98 -8.93 4.44
C THR A 38 -10.06 -7.40 4.53
N ASN A 39 -11.25 -6.81 4.70
CA ASN A 39 -11.40 -5.36 4.87
C ASN A 39 -10.69 -4.84 6.13
N PHE A 40 -10.76 -5.59 7.24
CA PHE A 40 -10.06 -5.24 8.46
C PHE A 40 -8.55 -5.33 8.27
N ALA A 41 -8.09 -6.36 7.54
CA ALA A 41 -6.67 -6.51 7.28
C ALA A 41 -6.10 -5.38 6.45
N MET A 42 -6.78 -5.01 5.35
CA MET A 42 -6.40 -3.87 4.51
C MET A 42 -6.42 -2.55 5.28
N TRP A 43 -7.38 -2.34 6.17
CA TRP A 43 -7.45 -1.12 6.98
C TRP A 43 -6.33 -1.03 8.04
N MET A 44 -5.95 -2.17 8.65
CA MET A 44 -4.91 -2.19 9.69
C MET A 44 -3.49 -2.01 9.11
N THR A 45 -3.27 -2.42 7.86
CA THR A 45 -1.93 -2.43 7.27
C THR A 45 -1.73 -1.35 6.21
N ASP A 46 -0.49 -0.85 6.11
CA ASP A 46 -0.06 0.02 5.02
C ASP A 46 -0.31 -0.65 3.65
N GLU A 47 -0.67 0.13 2.63
CA GLU A 47 -0.96 -0.35 1.26
C GLU A 47 0.21 -1.16 0.70
N ALA A 48 1.44 -0.80 1.09
CA ALA A 48 2.66 -1.51 0.72
C ALA A 48 2.66 -3.01 1.08
N LEU A 49 1.86 -3.43 2.05
CA LEU A 49 1.77 -4.81 2.54
C LEU A 49 0.60 -5.58 1.94
N HIS A 50 -0.36 -4.91 1.29
CA HIS A 50 -1.56 -5.54 0.74
C HIS A 50 -1.26 -6.69 -0.23
N PRO A 51 -0.22 -6.65 -1.09
CA PRO A 51 0.15 -7.79 -1.94
C PRO A 51 0.36 -9.11 -1.19
N LEU A 52 0.85 -9.06 0.06
CA LEU A 52 1.09 -10.25 0.88
C LEU A 52 -0.19 -10.82 1.52
N LEU A 53 -1.24 -10.02 1.62
CA LEU A 53 -2.49 -10.36 2.31
C LEU A 53 -3.54 -10.98 1.38
N GLN A 54 -3.30 -10.98 0.07
CA GLN A 54 -4.27 -11.47 -0.93
C GLN A 54 -4.43 -12.99 -0.92
N ALA A 55 -5.64 -13.45 -1.24
CA ALA A 55 -6.04 -14.86 -1.25
C ALA A 55 -5.75 -15.58 -2.58
N SER A 56 -5.46 -14.85 -3.65
CA SER A 56 -5.16 -15.32 -5.00
C SER A 56 -3.75 -15.89 -5.18
N LYS A 57 -3.16 -16.44 -4.11
CA LYS A 57 -1.81 -17.00 -4.09
C LYS A 57 -1.69 -18.12 -3.06
N LYS A 58 -0.80 -19.09 -3.34
CA LYS A 58 -0.62 -20.29 -2.51
C LYS A 58 0.13 -20.01 -1.21
N ASN A 59 1.13 -19.13 -1.29
CA ASN A 59 2.02 -18.80 -0.17
C ASN A 59 1.94 -17.31 0.19
N ILE A 60 2.69 -16.91 1.22
CA ILE A 60 2.83 -15.49 1.59
C ILE A 60 3.57 -14.74 0.48
N PHE A 61 4.71 -15.28 0.06
CA PHE A 61 5.49 -14.75 -1.04
C PHE A 61 5.02 -15.40 -2.35
N PRO A 62 4.58 -14.60 -3.33
CA PRO A 62 4.25 -15.12 -4.65
C PRO A 62 5.51 -15.64 -5.35
N SER A 63 5.34 -16.68 -6.16
CA SER A 63 6.38 -17.25 -7.03
C SER A 63 5.78 -17.54 -8.40
N HIS A 64 6.53 -17.32 -9.48
CA HIS A 64 6.03 -17.56 -10.85
C HIS A 64 4.61 -16.99 -11.08
N TYR A 65 4.45 -15.69 -10.77
CA TYR A 65 3.13 -15.09 -10.58
C TYR A 65 2.77 -14.06 -11.65
N ILE A 66 1.48 -13.79 -11.76
CA ILE A 66 0.91 -12.73 -12.58
C ILE A 66 0.71 -11.49 -11.70
N ALA A 67 1.30 -10.36 -12.07
CA ALA A 67 0.97 -9.06 -11.49
C ALA A 67 -0.23 -8.46 -12.23
N LEU A 68 -1.29 -8.16 -11.50
CA LEU A 68 -2.45 -7.44 -11.99
C LEU A 68 -2.33 -5.96 -11.63
N LEU A 69 -2.27 -5.09 -12.63
CA LEU A 69 -2.05 -3.65 -12.48
C LEU A 69 -3.27 -2.86 -12.94
N GLY A 70 -3.57 -1.75 -12.28
CA GLY A 70 -4.64 -0.86 -12.70
C GLY A 70 -5.34 -0.15 -11.56
N ASP A 71 -6.63 0.10 -11.75
CA ASP A 71 -7.45 0.93 -10.89
C ASP A 71 -8.32 0.09 -9.93
N SER A 72 -9.51 0.60 -9.59
CA SER A 72 -10.51 -0.12 -8.80
C SER A 72 -10.87 -1.50 -9.37
N TYR A 73 -10.82 -1.69 -10.69
CA TYR A 73 -11.14 -2.98 -11.31
C TYR A 73 -10.04 -4.01 -11.05
N ALA A 74 -8.77 -3.60 -11.15
CA ALA A 74 -7.64 -4.43 -10.75
C ALA A 74 -7.64 -4.70 -9.23
N ALA A 75 -8.02 -3.71 -8.42
CA ALA A 75 -8.16 -3.86 -6.97
C ALA A 75 -9.33 -4.79 -6.57
N GLY A 76 -10.22 -5.12 -7.52
CA GLY A 76 -11.40 -5.95 -7.28
C GLY A 76 -12.54 -5.22 -6.58
N MET A 77 -12.55 -3.89 -6.55
CA MET A 77 -13.61 -3.12 -5.88
C MET A 77 -14.94 -3.23 -6.63
N GLY A 78 -16.04 -3.33 -5.87
CA GLY A 78 -17.39 -3.41 -6.42
C GLY A 78 -18.35 -4.12 -5.47
N ASP A 79 -19.51 -4.51 -5.99
CA ASP A 79 -20.57 -5.16 -5.21
C ASP A 79 -20.08 -6.49 -4.60
N TRP A 80 -19.34 -7.29 -5.37
CA TRP A 80 -18.79 -8.56 -4.88
C TRP A 80 -17.79 -8.35 -3.73
N ALA A 81 -16.95 -7.32 -3.81
CA ALA A 81 -16.05 -6.96 -2.72
C ALA A 81 -16.84 -6.58 -1.45
N THR A 82 -17.87 -5.77 -1.62
CA THR A 82 -18.74 -5.30 -0.53
C THR A 82 -19.39 -6.47 0.21
N GLU A 83 -19.79 -7.52 -0.52
CA GLU A 83 -20.41 -8.71 0.07
C GLU A 83 -19.42 -9.70 0.68
N ALA A 84 -18.19 -9.78 0.14
CA ALA A 84 -17.23 -10.84 0.49
C ALA A 84 -16.12 -10.41 1.45
N MET A 85 -15.68 -9.14 1.43
CA MET A 85 -14.50 -8.68 2.18
C MET A 85 -14.65 -8.75 3.71
N ASN A 86 -15.87 -8.91 4.21
CA ASN A 86 -16.14 -9.15 5.62
C ASN A 86 -15.75 -10.57 6.10
N LYS A 87 -15.23 -11.42 5.21
CA LYS A 87 -14.75 -12.77 5.50
C LYS A 87 -13.22 -12.82 5.48
N PRO A 88 -12.59 -13.70 6.28
CA PRO A 88 -11.18 -14.01 6.15
C PRO A 88 -10.87 -14.63 4.78
N MET A 89 -9.69 -14.34 4.23
CA MET A 89 -9.25 -14.81 2.91
C MET A 89 -10.32 -14.63 1.82
N ALA A 90 -11.04 -13.51 1.86
CA ALA A 90 -12.12 -13.25 0.91
C ALA A 90 -11.62 -13.32 -0.54
N ARG A 91 -12.37 -14.02 -1.37
CA ARG A 91 -12.16 -14.12 -2.82
C ARG A 91 -13.27 -13.37 -3.52
N TYR A 92 -12.92 -12.31 -4.25
CA TYR A 92 -13.90 -11.40 -4.86
C TYR A 92 -13.37 -10.63 -6.07
N SER A 93 -12.08 -10.77 -6.38
CA SER A 93 -11.40 -10.00 -7.41
C SER A 93 -11.15 -10.85 -8.67
N SER A 94 -10.84 -10.19 -9.79
CA SER A 94 -10.38 -10.88 -10.99
C SER A 94 -9.07 -11.65 -10.75
N ALA A 95 -8.24 -11.23 -9.79
CA ALA A 95 -7.05 -11.98 -9.39
C ALA A 95 -7.41 -13.38 -8.85
N ASP A 96 -8.49 -13.49 -8.08
CA ASP A 96 -8.96 -14.78 -7.54
C ASP A 96 -9.45 -15.71 -8.66
N LEU A 97 -10.19 -15.16 -9.63
CA LEU A 97 -10.67 -15.92 -10.79
C LEU A 97 -9.52 -16.40 -11.68
N LEU A 98 -8.54 -15.52 -11.94
CA LEU A 98 -7.35 -15.88 -12.71
C LEU A 98 -6.51 -16.94 -12.00
N HIS A 99 -6.35 -16.82 -10.68
CA HIS A 99 -5.67 -17.82 -9.87
C HIS A 99 -6.36 -19.19 -9.96
N GLU A 100 -7.69 -19.22 -9.89
CA GLU A 100 -8.47 -20.47 -10.04
C GLU A 100 -8.36 -21.07 -11.44
N ALA A 101 -8.45 -20.24 -12.49
CA ALA A 101 -8.41 -20.69 -13.88
C ALA A 101 -7.02 -21.17 -14.32
N THR A 102 -5.95 -20.54 -13.83
CA THR A 102 -4.57 -20.79 -14.28
C THR A 102 -3.78 -21.67 -13.30
N GLY A 103 -4.17 -21.71 -12.03
CA GLY A 103 -3.38 -22.32 -10.95
C GLY A 103 -2.10 -21.57 -10.59
N MET A 104 -1.83 -20.41 -11.22
CA MET A 104 -0.70 -19.52 -10.92
C MET A 104 -1.04 -18.58 -9.78
N ASP A 105 -0.04 -18.13 -9.03
CA ASP A 105 -0.25 -17.02 -8.09
C ASP A 105 -0.58 -15.75 -8.89
N VAL A 106 -1.56 -14.98 -8.43
CA VAL A 106 -1.95 -13.70 -9.03
C VAL A 106 -1.98 -12.66 -7.93
N VAL A 107 -1.27 -11.56 -8.14
CA VAL A 107 -1.12 -10.50 -7.15
C VAL A 107 -1.55 -9.18 -7.77
N SER A 108 -2.59 -8.59 -7.18
CA SER A 108 -3.05 -7.27 -7.57
C SER A 108 -2.22 -6.18 -6.90
N PHE A 109 -1.77 -5.22 -7.70
CA PHE A 109 -1.25 -3.93 -7.27
C PHE A 109 -2.24 -2.81 -7.64
N GLY A 110 -3.49 -3.19 -7.93
CA GLY A 110 -4.53 -2.25 -8.31
C GLY A 110 -4.91 -1.32 -7.15
N SER A 111 -5.25 -0.08 -7.48
CA SER A 111 -5.58 0.94 -6.50
C SER A 111 -6.89 1.65 -6.84
N ALA A 112 -7.80 1.70 -5.88
CA ALA A 112 -9.14 2.23 -6.09
C ALA A 112 -9.10 3.72 -6.46
N GLY A 113 -9.78 4.09 -7.56
CA GLY A 113 -9.79 5.45 -8.07
C GLY A 113 -8.47 5.92 -8.68
N ALA A 114 -7.51 5.02 -8.92
CA ALA A 114 -6.29 5.37 -9.63
C ALA A 114 -6.55 5.58 -11.14
N GLY A 115 -5.89 6.57 -11.75
CA GLY A 115 -5.65 6.59 -13.20
C GLY A 115 -4.45 5.71 -13.58
N SER A 116 -4.20 5.54 -14.88
CA SER A 116 -3.09 4.71 -15.41
C SER A 116 -1.73 4.99 -14.81
N VAL A 117 -1.30 6.25 -14.62
CA VAL A 117 0.00 6.56 -14.01
C VAL A 117 0.13 5.95 -12.62
N ARG A 118 -0.86 6.15 -11.75
CA ARG A 118 -0.81 5.57 -10.40
C ARG A 118 -0.94 4.05 -10.44
N GLY A 119 -1.93 3.53 -11.16
CA GLY A 119 -2.28 2.10 -11.16
C GLY A 119 -1.29 1.19 -11.90
N ILE A 120 -0.55 1.72 -12.89
CA ILE A 120 0.38 0.94 -13.72
C ILE A 120 1.84 1.24 -13.34
N VAL A 121 2.15 2.45 -12.86
CA VAL A 121 3.52 2.86 -12.54
C VAL A 121 3.74 2.97 -11.04
N THR A 122 3.05 3.89 -10.36
CA THR A 122 3.33 4.20 -8.94
C THR A 122 3.15 2.97 -8.05
N GLU A 123 1.94 2.45 -7.96
CA GLU A 123 1.57 1.39 -7.01
C GLU A 123 2.44 0.14 -7.15
N PRO A 124 2.59 -0.48 -8.34
CA PRO A 124 3.43 -1.67 -8.45
C PRO A 124 4.90 -1.40 -8.14
N VAL A 125 5.45 -0.25 -8.56
CA VAL A 125 6.87 0.05 -8.36
C VAL A 125 7.15 0.33 -6.88
N THR A 126 6.32 1.13 -6.21
CA THR A 126 6.57 1.56 -4.83
C THR A 126 6.30 0.43 -3.85
N GLN A 127 5.21 -0.32 -4.02
CA GLN A 127 4.90 -1.48 -3.19
C GLN A 127 5.96 -2.58 -3.36
N LEU A 128 6.35 -2.94 -4.59
CA LEU A 128 7.36 -3.99 -4.80
C LEU A 128 8.74 -3.57 -4.26
N THR A 129 9.10 -2.30 -4.42
CA THR A 129 10.35 -1.75 -3.88
C THR A 129 10.36 -1.78 -2.35
N TYR A 130 9.24 -1.41 -1.73
CA TYR A 130 9.06 -1.48 -0.28
C TYR A 130 9.18 -2.93 0.22
N LEU A 131 8.46 -3.87 -0.40
CA LEU A 131 8.47 -5.27 -0.02
C LEU A 131 9.87 -5.88 -0.13
N ARG A 132 10.61 -5.57 -1.21
CA ARG A 132 12.00 -6.00 -1.38
C ARG A 132 12.93 -5.42 -0.34
N LYS A 133 12.75 -4.14 0.01
CA LYS A 133 13.62 -3.47 0.97
C LYS A 133 13.48 -4.03 2.38
N TYR A 134 12.25 -4.35 2.82
CA TYR A 134 11.99 -4.60 4.23
C TYR A 134 11.45 -5.97 4.59
N ILE A 135 10.80 -6.65 3.64
CA ILE A 135 10.19 -7.95 3.91
C ILE A 135 11.08 -9.06 3.34
N ASN A 136 11.36 -9.03 2.04
CA ASN A 136 12.16 -10.05 1.39
C ASN A 136 12.89 -9.51 0.15
N ALA A 137 14.20 -9.30 0.25
CA ALA A 137 15.04 -8.82 -0.85
C ALA A 137 15.07 -9.75 -2.06
N GLN A 138 14.70 -11.02 -1.89
CA GLN A 138 14.64 -12.02 -2.96
C GLN A 138 13.24 -12.17 -3.54
N LEU A 139 12.29 -11.29 -3.20
CA LEU A 139 10.94 -11.32 -3.77
C LEU A 139 11.01 -11.23 -5.31
N GLU A 140 10.51 -12.26 -5.97
CA GLU A 140 10.56 -12.42 -7.42
C GLU A 140 9.84 -11.27 -8.15
N SER A 141 10.31 -10.94 -9.35
CA SER A 141 9.54 -10.12 -10.27
C SER A 141 8.39 -10.96 -10.85
N PRO A 142 7.26 -10.33 -11.22
CA PRO A 142 6.18 -11.06 -11.88
C PRO A 142 6.67 -11.65 -13.20
N GLU A 143 6.18 -12.84 -13.54
CA GLU A 143 6.43 -13.50 -14.82
C GLU A 143 5.56 -12.88 -15.92
N TRP A 144 4.34 -12.51 -15.55
CA TRP A 144 3.37 -11.86 -16.43
C TRP A 144 2.85 -10.60 -15.78
N VAL A 145 2.67 -9.57 -16.60
CA VAL A 145 1.98 -8.35 -16.19
C VAL A 145 0.68 -8.26 -16.97
N LEU A 146 -0.43 -8.31 -16.26
CA LEU A 146 -1.75 -8.06 -16.82
C LEU A 146 -2.20 -6.67 -16.39
N ILE A 147 -2.42 -5.80 -17.37
CA ILE A 147 -2.90 -4.44 -17.14
C ILE A 147 -4.41 -4.44 -17.35
N TYR A 148 -5.16 -4.05 -16.31
CA TYR A 148 -6.60 -4.05 -16.28
C TYR A 148 -7.13 -2.79 -15.61
N PHE A 149 -7.58 -1.83 -16.41
CA PHE A 149 -8.01 -0.52 -15.92
C PHE A 149 -9.16 0.04 -16.75
N TYR A 150 -9.89 1.00 -16.17
CA TYR A 150 -10.95 1.75 -16.81
C TYR A 150 -10.51 3.20 -17.07
N GLU A 151 -10.50 3.58 -18.35
CA GLU A 151 -10.01 4.87 -18.85
C GLU A 151 -10.73 6.11 -18.27
N GLY A 152 -11.90 5.95 -17.64
CA GLY A 152 -12.63 7.08 -17.10
C GLY A 152 -11.84 7.87 -16.07
N ASN A 153 -11.05 7.21 -15.22
CA ASN A 153 -10.20 7.89 -14.24
C ASN A 153 -9.06 8.67 -14.92
N ASP A 154 -8.54 8.18 -16.04
CA ASP A 154 -7.45 8.81 -16.79
C ASP A 154 -7.83 10.17 -17.39
N LEU A 155 -9.05 10.26 -17.94
CA LEU A 155 -9.56 11.49 -18.55
C LEU A 155 -9.71 12.63 -17.55
N TYR A 156 -10.05 12.31 -16.29
CA TYR A 156 -10.24 13.30 -15.24
C TYR A 156 -8.96 13.57 -14.45
N ASP A 157 -8.28 12.53 -13.99
CA ASP A 157 -7.14 12.67 -13.09
C ASP A 157 -5.85 12.89 -13.87
N ASN A 158 -5.44 11.94 -14.72
CA ASN A 158 -4.11 11.98 -15.32
C ASN A 158 -3.91 13.20 -16.22
N ALA A 159 -4.91 13.54 -17.04
CA ALA A 159 -4.83 14.74 -17.88
C ALA A 159 -4.68 16.02 -17.05
N ALA A 160 -5.47 16.17 -15.98
CA ALA A 160 -5.44 17.36 -15.14
C ALA A 160 -4.14 17.48 -14.32
N TYR A 161 -3.67 16.37 -13.74
CA TYR A 161 -2.38 16.32 -13.07
C TYR A 161 -1.25 16.63 -14.05
N PHE A 162 -1.20 15.95 -15.19
CA PHE A 162 -0.16 16.15 -16.21
C PHE A 162 -0.09 17.60 -16.69
N HIS A 163 -1.23 18.19 -17.07
CA HIS A 163 -1.27 19.58 -17.53
C HIS A 163 -0.79 20.59 -16.48
N TYR A 164 -0.97 20.30 -15.20
CA TYR A 164 -0.54 21.17 -14.12
C TYR A 164 0.91 20.96 -13.70
N SER A 165 1.34 19.71 -13.57
CA SER A 165 2.61 19.35 -12.97
C SER A 165 3.74 19.25 -13.98
N PHE A 166 3.47 18.79 -15.21
CA PHE A 166 4.50 18.62 -16.23
C PHE A 166 5.19 19.95 -16.56
N PRO A 167 4.48 21.07 -16.85
CA PRO A 167 5.12 22.35 -17.15
C PRO A 167 5.89 22.97 -15.97
N LYS A 168 5.65 22.51 -14.74
CA LYS A 168 6.39 22.97 -13.55
C LYS A 168 7.73 22.26 -13.39
N LEU A 169 7.83 21.02 -13.88
CA LEU A 169 9.02 20.19 -13.77
C LEU A 169 9.85 20.23 -15.05
N PHE A 170 9.19 20.29 -16.21
CA PHE A 170 9.81 20.17 -17.53
C PHE A 170 9.19 21.16 -18.52
N ASP A 171 9.92 21.37 -19.62
CA ASP A 171 9.45 22.12 -20.77
C ASP A 171 8.34 21.32 -21.48
N ILE A 172 7.15 21.91 -21.64
CA ILE A 172 5.97 21.26 -22.24
C ILE A 172 6.22 20.77 -23.67
N ASP A 173 7.12 21.42 -24.41
CA ASP A 173 7.48 20.99 -25.77
C ASP A 173 8.20 19.63 -25.78
N LYS A 174 8.69 19.19 -24.62
CA LYS A 174 9.34 17.89 -24.42
C LYS A 174 8.40 16.80 -23.89
N GLN A 175 7.09 17.04 -23.83
CA GLN A 175 6.11 16.05 -23.33
C GLN A 175 6.13 14.71 -24.06
N PHE A 176 6.45 14.72 -25.36
CA PHE A 176 6.56 13.51 -26.17
C PHE A 176 7.99 12.96 -26.24
N ASN A 177 8.96 13.60 -25.57
CA ASN A 177 10.31 13.06 -25.46
C ASN A 177 10.32 11.93 -24.42
N GLU A 178 10.65 10.72 -24.87
CA GLU A 178 10.66 9.53 -24.01
C GLU A 178 11.48 9.71 -22.74
N LYS A 179 12.71 10.23 -22.84
CA LYS A 179 13.59 10.41 -21.67
C LYS A 179 13.03 11.42 -20.69
N THR A 180 12.50 12.55 -21.20
CA THR A 180 11.86 13.56 -20.35
C THR A 180 10.61 13.01 -19.68
N TYR A 181 9.77 12.27 -20.40
CA TYR A 181 8.56 11.69 -19.84
C TYR A 181 8.86 10.61 -18.79
N GLN A 182 9.86 9.75 -19.03
CA GLN A 182 10.32 8.78 -18.03
C GLN A 182 10.83 9.47 -16.76
N GLN A 183 11.57 10.57 -16.91
CA GLN A 183 12.04 11.34 -15.77
C GLN A 183 10.88 12.05 -15.04
N TYR A 184 9.87 12.53 -15.77
CA TYR A 184 8.64 13.01 -15.18
C TYR A 184 7.92 11.93 -14.37
N LEU A 185 7.74 10.72 -14.89
CA LEU A 185 7.13 9.63 -14.12
C LEU A 185 7.92 9.32 -12.84
N LYS A 186 9.26 9.33 -12.92
CA LYS A 186 10.11 9.14 -11.74
C LYS A 186 9.92 10.23 -10.69
N GLU A 187 10.06 11.50 -11.08
CA GLU A 187 10.01 12.62 -10.14
C GLU A 187 8.59 12.88 -9.62
N PHE A 188 7.58 12.85 -10.51
CA PHE A 188 6.19 13.15 -10.15
C PHE A 188 5.44 11.96 -9.56
N ALA A 189 5.56 10.76 -10.14
CA ALA A 189 4.71 9.63 -9.80
C ALA A 189 5.34 8.68 -8.78
N ILE A 190 6.67 8.53 -8.80
CA ILE A 190 7.38 7.62 -7.88
C ILE A 190 7.91 8.39 -6.67
N GLU A 191 8.82 9.35 -6.84
CA GLU A 191 9.57 9.96 -5.73
C GLU A 191 8.69 10.75 -4.73
N ARG A 192 7.50 11.18 -5.16
CA ARG A 192 6.50 11.86 -4.31
C ARG A 192 5.67 10.89 -3.46
N ASP A 193 5.60 9.63 -3.87
CA ASP A 193 4.74 8.63 -3.23
C ASP A 193 5.15 8.37 -1.77
N GLU A 194 4.16 8.23 -0.89
CA GLU A 194 4.43 8.06 0.54
C GLU A 194 5.17 6.74 0.79
N THR A 195 4.76 5.65 0.14
CA THR A 195 5.35 4.32 0.33
C THR A 195 6.82 4.32 -0.06
N ILE A 196 7.21 4.95 -1.18
CA ILE A 196 8.63 5.06 -1.51
C ILE A 196 9.39 5.97 -0.54
N ARG A 197 8.78 7.06 -0.07
CA ARG A 197 9.46 8.00 0.84
C ARG A 197 9.67 7.38 2.23
N ILE A 198 8.73 6.57 2.70
CA ILE A 198 8.91 5.70 3.88
C ILE A 198 10.05 4.71 3.62
N ALA A 199 10.08 4.14 2.41
CA ALA A 199 11.16 3.24 2.03
C ALA A 199 12.52 3.95 2.04
N VAL A 200 12.63 5.16 1.52
CA VAL A 200 13.88 5.94 1.53
C VAL A 200 14.26 6.38 2.94
N ALA A 201 13.30 6.82 3.75
CA ALA A 201 13.51 7.27 5.13
C ALA A 201 13.95 6.17 6.12
N ASN A 202 13.94 4.89 5.69
CA ASN A 202 14.37 3.74 6.49
C ASN A 202 13.54 3.54 7.78
N ASP A 203 12.24 3.83 7.76
CA ASP A 203 11.41 3.72 8.96
C ASP A 203 10.95 2.29 9.24
N ARG A 204 11.78 1.59 10.01
CA ARG A 204 11.61 0.17 10.29
C ARG A 204 10.31 -0.21 11.01
N LEU A 205 9.71 0.71 11.76
CA LEU A 205 8.51 0.42 12.55
C LEU A 205 7.28 0.20 11.68
N LYS A 206 7.16 0.89 10.54
CA LYS A 206 6.03 0.70 9.61
C LYS A 206 6.00 -0.70 8.97
N HIS A 207 7.10 -1.46 9.01
CA HIS A 207 7.14 -2.83 8.48
C HIS A 207 6.67 -3.88 9.48
N TRP A 208 6.44 -3.49 10.74
CA TRP A 208 6.01 -4.39 11.80
C TRP A 208 4.57 -4.00 12.19
N PRO A 209 3.55 -4.46 11.44
CA PRO A 209 2.14 -4.12 11.64
C PRO A 209 1.69 -4.04 13.09
N LEU A 210 2.04 -5.03 13.93
CA LEU A 210 1.54 -5.04 15.32
C LEU A 210 2.24 -3.99 16.17
N LEU A 211 3.56 -3.84 16.02
CA LEU A 211 4.29 -2.79 16.73
C LEU A 211 3.88 -1.38 16.30
N ASP A 212 3.62 -1.16 15.01
CA ASP A 212 3.16 0.13 14.52
C ASP A 212 1.80 0.48 15.14
N GLN A 213 0.86 -0.46 15.14
CA GLN A 213 -0.46 -0.26 15.75
C GLN A 213 -0.39 -0.03 17.27
N LEU A 214 0.48 -0.77 17.98
CA LEU A 214 0.71 -0.53 19.41
C LEU A 214 1.29 0.85 19.68
N ASN A 215 2.23 1.32 18.84
CA ASN A 215 2.78 2.66 18.93
C ASN A 215 1.74 3.74 18.62
N GLN A 216 0.87 3.53 17.63
CA GLN A 216 -0.24 4.44 17.32
C GLN A 216 -1.23 4.53 18.48
N LEU A 217 -1.64 3.39 19.06
CA LEU A 217 -2.54 3.35 20.22
C LEU A 217 -1.91 4.02 21.44
N PHE A 218 -0.64 3.75 21.71
CA PHE A 218 0.08 4.38 22.81
C PHE A 218 0.07 5.90 22.66
N ARG A 219 0.42 6.42 21.48
CA ARG A 219 0.41 7.86 21.17
C ARG A 219 -0.97 8.48 21.38
N LEU A 220 -2.02 7.83 20.89
CA LEU A 220 -3.41 8.27 21.09
C LEU A 220 -3.74 8.39 22.58
N LEU A 221 -3.40 7.37 23.38
CA LEU A 221 -3.69 7.33 24.81
C LEU A 221 -2.96 8.43 25.60
N ILE A 222 -1.77 8.84 25.17
CA ILE A 222 -0.98 9.89 25.82
C ILE A 222 -1.08 11.26 25.15
N GLY A 223 -1.99 11.42 24.17
CA GLY A 223 -2.20 12.68 23.47
C GLY A 223 -1.03 13.13 22.58
N LEU A 224 -0.13 12.23 22.18
CA LEU A 224 0.91 12.54 21.21
C LEU A 224 0.33 12.55 19.78
N PRO A 225 0.84 13.41 18.90
CA PRO A 225 0.46 13.37 17.50
C PRO A 225 0.79 12.02 16.87
N GLN A 226 -0.07 11.61 15.93
CA GLN A 226 0.23 10.47 15.07
C GLN A 226 1.54 10.70 14.32
N ARG A 227 2.26 9.61 14.09
CA ARG A 227 3.57 9.68 13.45
C ARG A 227 3.38 9.87 11.95
N SER A 228 3.52 11.09 11.46
CA SER A 228 3.79 11.37 10.04
C SER A 228 5.30 11.41 9.84
N ILE A 229 5.83 10.47 9.08
CA ILE A 229 7.28 10.34 8.81
C ILE A 229 7.65 11.19 7.60
N VAL A 230 6.66 11.46 6.77
CA VAL A 230 6.79 12.02 5.44
C VAL A 230 5.67 13.05 5.30
N GLU A 231 6.03 14.33 5.23
CA GLU A 231 5.06 15.38 4.92
C GLU A 231 4.53 15.16 3.49
N LYS A 232 3.21 15.15 3.33
CA LYS A 232 2.57 14.93 2.03
C LYS A 232 2.98 16.06 1.07
N ASP A 233 3.69 15.71 0.01
CA ASP A 233 4.09 16.70 -1.00
C ASP A 233 2.91 17.03 -1.92
N THR A 234 2.32 18.20 -1.71
CA THR A 234 1.18 18.71 -2.47
C THR A 234 1.59 19.74 -3.53
N THR A 235 2.88 19.97 -3.73
CA THR A 235 3.41 21.04 -4.61
C THR A 235 2.92 20.94 -6.06
N PHE A 236 2.67 19.71 -6.51
CA PHE A 236 2.24 19.39 -7.86
C PHE A 236 0.80 18.91 -7.94
N ASP A 237 0.02 19.08 -6.87
CA ASP A 237 -1.41 18.76 -6.87
C ASP A 237 -2.21 19.94 -7.41
N PRO A 238 -3.05 19.76 -8.45
CA PRO A 238 -3.85 20.85 -9.00
C PRO A 238 -4.83 21.37 -7.94
N PRO A 239 -4.86 22.69 -7.66
CA PRO A 239 -5.69 23.23 -6.59
C PRO A 239 -7.20 23.10 -6.84
N TRP A 240 -7.60 22.88 -8.10
CA TRP A 240 -8.99 22.71 -8.52
C TRP A 240 -9.47 21.26 -8.55
N ILE A 241 -8.60 20.26 -8.32
CA ILE A 241 -9.05 18.87 -8.17
C ILE A 241 -9.67 18.71 -6.77
N PHE A 242 -11.00 18.71 -6.75
CA PHE A 242 -11.80 18.37 -5.58
C PHE A 242 -12.04 16.86 -5.57
N GLY A 243 -11.19 16.11 -4.86
CA GLY A 243 -11.42 14.67 -4.61
C GLY A 243 -10.58 13.70 -5.43
N GLY A 244 -9.44 14.11 -5.98
CA GLY A 244 -8.47 13.18 -6.58
C GLY A 244 -8.03 12.11 -5.58
N ALA A 245 -7.61 10.95 -6.09
CA ALA A 245 -7.18 9.74 -5.35
C ALA A 245 -6.14 9.95 -4.22
N SER A 246 -5.67 11.18 -4.04
CA SER A 246 -4.93 11.72 -2.90
C SER A 246 -5.90 12.19 -1.80
N THR A 247 -6.55 11.24 -1.12
CA THR A 247 -7.14 11.38 0.24
C THR A 247 -7.47 12.81 0.70
N LYS A 248 -8.58 13.38 0.22
CA LYS A 248 -9.29 14.40 0.99
C LYS A 248 -10.36 13.69 1.80
N SER A 249 -10.24 13.68 3.12
CA SER A 249 -11.40 13.56 3.99
C SER A 249 -12.49 14.50 3.47
N PRO A 250 -13.77 14.08 3.41
CA PRO A 250 -14.82 14.89 2.80
C PRO A 250 -14.84 16.28 3.43
N GLY A 251 -14.35 17.26 2.66
CA GLY A 251 -14.37 18.66 3.03
C GLY A 251 -15.83 19.07 3.13
N VAL A 252 -16.19 19.69 4.25
CA VAL A 252 -17.49 20.30 4.48
C VAL A 252 -17.88 21.10 3.25
N ILE A 253 -19.00 20.73 2.64
CA ILE A 253 -19.62 21.46 1.54
C ILE A 253 -19.75 22.90 2.01
N ASN A 254 -19.07 23.83 1.35
CA ASN A 254 -19.40 25.25 1.48
C ASN A 254 -20.87 25.39 1.10
N LYS A 255 -21.72 25.57 2.12
CA LYS A 255 -23.09 26.01 1.92
C LYS A 255 -23.01 27.35 1.19
N ILE A 256 -23.51 27.37 -0.03
CA ILE A 256 -23.90 28.60 -0.72
C ILE A 256 -25.02 29.24 0.10
#